data_AF-A0A8H7NZ33-F1
#
_entry.id   AF-A0A8H7NZ33-F1
#
_cell.length_a   1.000
_cell.length_b   1.000
_cell.length_c   1.000
_cell.angle_alpha   90.00
_cell.angle_beta   90.00
_cell.angle_gamma   90.00
#
_symmetry.space_group_name_H-M   'P 1'
#
loop_
_entity.id
_entity.type
_entity.pdbx_description
1 polymer ?
#
loop_
_entity_poly.entity_id
_entity_poly.type
_entity_poly.pdbx_seq_one_letter_code
_entity_poly.pdbx_strand_id
1 'polypeptide(L)'
;MDIGLCAEYKTYASKKYRNDNVCKVVWSMRQCMREDSRRRFVYGLTIENTTMRLWYASRAELLVSERIHWQKDHKTVVNIFQALMYAEEHTVGWDPTIIYVIQKDKGRRGMKSKKSVADEIELAEDNSPRVDIFVRDKDGKESWYRTNKLISDFGADGLRGRGTRVWKAKKLVVDESTGEKKEEGPDVVIKVSYIDDDRQREGSILAQIYDFLVAIKKESFYERCFLSVITHGDVYVHGRLDQTRQLMTRGLPIPEHHATFVVQVQENESASAKTSRGTGPSRTGTGDYRSSEPGRPFLYKPRTHYRIVFKEVCQRISDLRSLQSITEVLIQALIGKPRLSIQAMASLTVHCSPWYHA
;
A
#
# COMPACT_ATOMS: atom_id res chain seq x y z
N MET A 1 -7.14 5.78 15.05
CA MET A 1 -6.24 6.79 15.63
C MET A 1 -5.27 7.19 14.55
N ASP A 2 -5.21 8.49 14.25
CA ASP A 2 -4.43 9.01 13.12
C ASP A 2 -3.04 9.40 13.62
N ILE A 3 -2.03 8.55 13.34
CA ILE A 3 -0.66 8.71 13.86
C ILE A 3 0.21 9.43 12.83
N GLY A 4 0.39 10.75 12.96
CA GLY A 4 1.18 11.56 12.01
C GLY A 4 2.71 11.41 12.10
N LEU A 5 3.24 10.97 13.25
CA LEU A 5 4.67 10.85 13.50
C LEU A 5 4.94 9.67 14.44
N CYS A 6 5.78 8.72 14.02
CA CYS A 6 6.25 7.65 14.91
C CYS A 6 7.49 8.13 15.69
N ALA A 7 7.40 8.35 17.00
CA ALA A 7 8.52 8.88 17.79
C ALA A 7 9.04 7.86 18.81
N GLU A 8 10.36 7.70 18.87
CA GLU A 8 11.05 6.85 19.85
C GLU A 8 12.19 7.62 20.51
N TYR A 9 12.40 7.43 21.81
CA TYR A 9 13.44 8.17 22.54
C TYR A 9 14.17 7.35 23.60
N LYS A 10 15.43 7.72 23.81
CA LYS A 10 16.31 7.21 24.87
C LYS A 10 17.09 8.36 25.48
N THR A 11 17.18 8.35 26.80
CA THR A 11 17.95 9.33 27.58
C THR A 11 19.47 9.12 27.48
N TYR A 12 19.92 7.97 26.97
CA TYR A 12 21.33 7.62 26.85
C TYR A 12 21.73 7.32 25.41
N ALA A 13 22.92 7.78 25.02
CA ALA A 13 23.51 7.45 23.72
C ALA A 13 24.44 6.24 23.85
N SER A 14 23.89 5.03 23.67
CA SER A 14 24.69 3.81 23.49
C SER A 14 24.32 3.13 22.17
N LYS A 15 25.22 2.31 21.62
CA LYS A 15 24.95 1.54 20.38
C LYS A 15 23.68 0.69 20.52
N LYS A 16 23.53 0.01 21.67
CA LYS A 16 22.37 -0.80 22.02
C LYS A 16 21.08 0.03 22.02
N TYR A 17 21.05 1.16 22.73
CA TYR A 17 19.86 2.00 22.83
C TYR A 17 19.48 2.66 21.51
N ARG A 18 20.48 3.09 20.73
CA ARG A 18 20.26 3.64 19.41
C ARG A 18 19.65 2.60 18.47
N ASN A 19 20.16 1.38 18.45
CA ASN A 19 19.57 0.34 17.59
C ASN A 19 18.18 -0.07 18.07
N ASP A 20 17.93 -0.12 19.38
CA ASP A 20 16.57 -0.35 19.92
C ASP A 20 15.59 0.72 19.41
N ASN A 21 15.97 2.01 19.46
CA ASN A 21 15.19 3.10 18.88
C ASN A 21 14.95 2.94 17.38
N VAL A 22 15.99 2.63 16.62
CA VAL A 22 15.89 2.41 15.17
C VAL A 22 14.93 1.27 14.87
N CYS A 23 15.07 0.14 15.57
CA CYS A 23 14.18 -1.01 15.39
C CYS A 23 12.74 -0.65 15.69
N LYS A 24 12.48 0.06 16.79
CA LYS A 24 11.13 0.46 17.20
C LYS A 24 10.51 1.47 16.25
N VAL A 25 11.23 2.52 15.86
CA VAL A 25 10.69 3.55 14.96
C VAL A 25 10.36 2.95 13.59
N VAL A 26 11.26 2.12 13.04
CA VAL A 26 11.05 1.47 11.75
C VAL A 26 9.89 0.46 11.84
N TRP A 27 9.76 -0.25 12.96
CA TRP A 27 8.61 -1.13 13.20
C TRP A 27 7.31 -0.33 13.28
N SER A 28 7.26 0.76 14.05
CA SER A 28 6.07 1.62 14.17
C SER A 28 5.67 2.24 12.84
N MET A 29 6.63 2.72 12.05
CA MET A 29 6.40 3.22 10.69
C MET A 29 5.83 2.13 9.77
N ARG A 30 6.35 0.91 9.85
CA ARG A 30 5.81 -0.25 9.12
C ARG A 30 4.37 -0.54 9.54
N GLN A 31 4.08 -0.55 10.84
CA GLN A 31 2.71 -0.77 11.33
C GLN A 31 1.76 0.31 10.84
N CYS A 32 2.15 1.59 10.86
CA CYS A 32 1.32 2.67 10.32
C CYS A 32 0.97 2.43 8.84
N MET A 33 1.97 2.11 8.02
CA MET A 33 1.77 1.79 6.59
C MET A 33 0.98 0.50 6.35
N ARG A 34 0.97 -0.42 7.32
CA ARG A 34 0.34 -1.75 7.24
C ARG A 34 -1.09 -1.79 7.76
N GLU A 35 -1.42 -0.98 8.75
CA GLU A 35 -2.75 -0.95 9.35
C GLU A 35 -3.64 0.12 8.69
N ASP A 36 -3.08 1.28 8.35
CA ASP A 36 -3.84 2.34 7.70
C ASP A 36 -3.70 2.25 6.17
N SER A 37 -4.81 1.97 5.49
CA SER A 37 -4.85 1.86 4.02
C SER A 37 -4.70 3.21 3.31
N ARG A 38 -4.91 4.33 4.02
CA ARG A 38 -4.73 5.69 3.50
C ARG A 38 -3.26 6.11 3.46
N ARG A 39 -2.34 5.33 4.05
CA ARG A 39 -0.93 5.71 4.18
C ARG A 39 -0.14 5.50 2.89
N ARG A 40 0.32 6.63 2.34
CA ARG A 40 1.21 6.70 1.17
C ARG A 40 2.68 6.72 1.56
N PHE A 41 2.98 7.46 2.63
CA PHE A 41 4.28 7.52 3.29
C PHE A 41 4.08 7.88 4.77
N VAL A 42 5.14 7.80 5.57
CA VAL A 42 5.11 8.08 7.01
C VAL A 42 6.42 8.70 7.47
N TYR A 43 6.34 9.56 8.48
CA TYR A 43 7.50 10.13 9.18
C TYR A 43 7.75 9.41 10.50
N GLY A 44 9.04 9.31 10.85
CA GLY A 44 9.48 8.86 12.15
C GLY A 44 10.46 9.84 12.78
N LEU A 45 10.65 9.75 14.09
CA LEU A 45 11.58 10.57 14.86
C LEU A 45 12.31 9.68 15.85
N THR A 46 13.63 9.83 15.94
CA THR A 46 14.37 9.22 17.05
C THR A 46 15.16 10.26 17.81
N ILE A 47 15.19 10.13 19.15
CA ILE A 47 16.03 10.93 20.03
C ILE A 47 16.94 10.00 20.84
N GLU A 48 18.25 10.20 20.74
CA GLU A 48 19.26 9.56 21.56
C GLU A 48 20.08 10.62 22.31
N ASN A 49 19.82 10.78 23.61
CA ASN A 49 20.43 11.81 24.44
C ASN A 49 20.24 13.22 23.82
N THR A 50 21.30 13.84 23.30
CA THR A 50 21.29 15.18 22.69
C THR A 50 21.09 15.17 21.18
N THR A 51 20.99 14.00 20.56
CA THR A 51 20.88 13.83 19.11
C THR A 51 19.48 13.42 18.71
N MET A 52 18.95 14.06 17.68
CA MET A 52 17.67 13.76 17.04
C MET A 52 17.88 13.38 15.58
N ARG A 53 17.02 12.52 15.03
CA ARG A 53 16.92 12.25 13.58
C ARG A 53 15.48 12.18 13.13
N LEU A 54 15.24 12.71 11.94
CA LEU A 54 13.99 12.54 11.21
C LEU A 54 14.11 11.36 10.27
N TRP A 55 13.10 10.51 10.25
CA TRP A 55 12.96 9.35 9.39
C TRP A 55 11.81 9.58 8.42
N TYR A 56 11.95 9.06 7.20
CA TYR A 56 10.91 9.09 6.18
C TYR A 56 10.83 7.73 5.51
N ALA A 57 9.63 7.20 5.35
CA ALA A 57 9.43 5.97 4.61
C ALA A 57 8.27 6.09 3.62
N SER A 58 8.53 5.71 2.38
CA SER A 58 7.53 5.50 1.34
C SER A 58 7.56 4.05 0.86
N ARG A 59 6.73 3.72 -0.12
CA ARG A 59 6.75 2.40 -0.77
C ARG A 59 8.00 2.13 -1.61
N ALA A 60 8.82 3.14 -1.87
CA ALA A 60 10.10 3.01 -2.57
C ALA A 60 11.31 3.07 -1.61
N GLU A 61 11.33 4.03 -0.68
CA GLU A 61 12.55 4.41 0.04
C GLU A 61 12.33 4.50 1.55
N LEU A 62 13.40 4.25 2.31
CA LEU A 62 13.51 4.56 3.74
C LEU A 62 14.73 5.47 3.90
N LEU A 63 14.48 6.70 4.33
CA LEU A 63 15.47 7.74 4.47
C LEU A 63 15.57 8.15 5.94
N VAL A 64 16.76 8.63 6.32
CA VAL A 64 17.02 9.18 7.64
C VAL A 64 17.92 10.40 7.50
N SER A 65 17.63 11.43 8.28
CA SER A 65 18.42 12.66 8.30
C SER A 65 19.80 12.43 8.92
N GLU A 66 20.69 13.40 8.71
CA GLU A 66 21.85 13.56 9.58
C GLU A 66 21.43 13.83 11.04
N ARG A 67 22.42 13.76 11.93
CA ARG A 67 22.25 14.01 13.36
C ARG A 67 21.96 15.49 13.59
N ILE A 68 20.83 15.77 14.23
CA ILE A 68 20.47 17.11 14.69
C ILE A 68 20.77 17.18 16.19
N HIS A 69 21.66 18.08 16.62
CA HIS A 69 21.87 18.30 18.06
C HIS A 69 20.74 19.19 18.61
N TRP A 70 19.67 18.57 19.11
CA TRP A 70 18.38 19.26 19.31
C TRP A 70 18.42 20.43 20.31
N GLN A 71 19.37 20.44 21.24
CA GLN A 71 19.57 21.56 22.18
C GLN A 71 20.34 22.74 21.57
N LYS A 72 21.20 22.48 20.58
CA LYS A 72 22.06 23.50 19.95
C LYS A 72 21.40 24.07 18.70
N ASP A 73 20.78 23.20 17.91
CA ASP A 73 20.04 23.56 16.71
C ASP A 73 18.53 23.51 16.97
N HIS A 74 18.07 24.31 17.93
CA HIS A 74 16.65 24.40 18.26
C HIS A 74 15.81 24.96 17.10
N LYS A 75 16.41 25.78 16.22
CA LYS A 75 15.71 26.35 15.05
C LYS A 75 15.26 25.25 14.08
N THR A 76 16.14 24.32 13.72
CA THR A 76 15.77 23.19 12.86
C THR A 76 14.70 22.31 13.52
N VAL A 77 14.82 22.06 14.81
CA VAL A 77 13.82 21.27 15.57
C VAL A 77 12.44 21.93 15.52
N VAL A 78 12.36 23.22 15.83
CA VAL A 78 11.10 23.99 15.80
C VAL A 78 10.50 23.98 14.39
N ASN A 79 11.32 24.17 13.35
CA ASN A 79 10.86 24.13 11.96
C ASN A 79 10.28 22.76 11.57
N ILE A 80 10.88 21.65 12.03
CA ILE A 80 10.36 20.30 11.77
C ILE A 80 8.98 20.14 12.41
N PHE A 81 8.82 20.50 13.68
CA PHE A 81 7.52 20.36 14.36
C PHE A 81 6.46 21.30 13.78
N GLN A 82 6.81 22.54 13.47
CA GLN A 82 5.90 23.46 12.78
C GLN A 82 5.46 22.90 11.43
N ALA A 83 6.40 22.40 10.62
CA ALA A 83 6.08 21.80 9.32
C ALA A 83 5.14 20.59 9.46
N LEU A 84 5.33 19.73 10.46
CA LEU A 84 4.46 18.57 10.69
C LEU A 84 3.08 18.96 11.25
N MET A 85 3.01 19.95 12.13
CA MET A 85 1.75 20.37 12.77
C MET A 85 0.83 21.14 11.84
N TYR A 86 1.38 21.97 10.95
CA TYR A 86 0.60 22.79 10.01
C TYR A 86 0.50 22.18 8.61
N ALA A 87 1.07 20.99 8.41
CA ALA A 87 0.97 20.27 7.16
C ALA A 87 -0.47 19.85 6.87
N GLU A 88 -0.89 20.01 5.62
CA GLU A 88 -2.10 19.35 5.12
C GLU A 88 -1.92 17.83 5.16
N GLU A 89 -2.99 17.08 5.43
CA GLU A 89 -2.95 15.62 5.62
C GLU A 89 -2.20 14.88 4.49
N HIS A 90 -2.40 15.34 3.25
CA HIS A 90 -1.76 14.74 2.09
C HIS A 90 -0.23 15.00 2.04
N THR A 91 0.26 16.08 2.66
CA THR A 91 1.69 16.38 2.74
C THR A 91 2.40 15.63 3.87
N VAL A 92 1.63 15.05 4.80
CA VAL A 92 2.10 14.16 5.87
C VAL A 92 1.68 12.70 5.67
N GLY A 93 1.32 12.34 4.43
CA GLY A 93 1.29 10.96 3.98
C GLY A 93 -0.07 10.28 3.99
N TRP A 94 -1.16 10.99 4.26
CA TRP A 94 -2.51 10.47 4.05
C TRP A 94 -2.94 10.61 2.59
N ASP A 95 -3.77 9.69 2.13
CA ASP A 95 -4.37 9.68 0.82
C ASP A 95 -5.77 10.32 0.88
N PRO A 96 -5.99 11.51 0.30
CA PRO A 96 -7.31 12.15 0.31
C PRO A 96 -8.34 11.43 -0.55
N THR A 97 -7.91 10.45 -1.35
CA THR A 97 -8.74 9.68 -2.27
C THR A 97 -9.19 8.33 -1.69
N ILE A 98 -8.86 8.07 -0.42
CA ILE A 98 -9.35 6.95 0.39
C ILE A 98 -9.94 7.54 1.69
N ILE A 99 -11.24 7.39 1.87
CA ILE A 99 -11.98 8.07 2.95
C ILE A 99 -12.66 7.02 3.83
N TYR A 100 -12.54 7.14 5.16
CA TYR A 100 -13.30 6.27 6.05
C TYR A 100 -14.80 6.51 5.91
N VAL A 101 -15.56 5.43 5.92
CA VAL A 101 -17.02 5.52 6.04
C VAL A 101 -17.35 5.68 7.51
N ILE A 102 -18.12 6.71 7.84
CA ILE A 102 -18.48 7.04 9.22
C ILE A 102 -19.95 6.66 9.45
N GLN A 103 -20.21 5.92 10.53
CA GLN A 103 -21.57 5.68 10.99
C GLN A 103 -22.11 6.95 11.64
N LYS A 104 -23.06 7.60 10.95
CA LYS A 104 -23.87 8.66 11.57
C LYS A 104 -24.93 8.02 12.44
N ASP A 105 -25.03 8.45 13.70
CA ASP A 105 -26.12 8.04 14.58
C ASP A 105 -27.46 8.43 13.94
N LYS A 106 -28.23 7.43 13.51
CA LYS A 106 -29.64 7.60 13.14
C LYS A 106 -30.41 7.74 14.44
N GLY A 107 -30.24 8.87 15.12
CA GLY A 107 -30.79 9.10 16.45
C GLY A 107 -32.23 8.60 16.53
N ARG A 108 -32.56 7.83 17.57
CA ARG A 108 -33.96 7.48 17.85
C ARG A 108 -34.75 8.79 17.94
N ARG A 109 -35.64 9.04 16.98
CA ARG A 109 -36.56 10.19 16.96
C ARG A 109 -37.19 10.32 18.36
N GLY A 110 -36.83 11.37 19.09
CA GLY A 110 -37.48 11.75 20.35
C GLY A 110 -36.66 11.62 21.65
N MET A 111 -35.42 11.13 21.64
CA MET A 111 -34.58 11.15 22.85
C MET A 111 -33.30 11.93 22.62
N LYS A 112 -33.15 13.08 23.29
CA LYS A 112 -31.89 13.84 23.34
C LYS A 112 -30.83 12.96 24.04
N SER A 113 -30.02 12.25 23.25
CA SER A 113 -28.86 11.53 23.78
C SER A 113 -27.88 12.53 24.38
N LYS A 114 -27.70 12.49 25.70
CA LYS A 114 -26.65 13.21 26.44
C LYS A 114 -25.31 12.49 26.25
N LYS A 115 -24.81 12.45 25.02
CA LYS A 115 -23.40 12.24 24.67
C LYS A 115 -23.32 12.40 23.16
N SER A 116 -22.53 13.34 22.67
CA SER A 116 -22.02 13.27 21.30
C SER A 116 -21.17 12.01 21.23
N VAL A 117 -21.78 10.87 20.90
CA VAL A 117 -21.03 9.66 20.57
C VAL A 117 -20.21 10.05 19.35
N ALA A 118 -18.88 9.96 19.49
CA ALA A 118 -17.98 10.33 18.41
C ALA A 118 -18.34 9.52 17.16
N ASP A 119 -18.28 10.18 16.00
CA ASP A 119 -18.39 9.55 14.69
C ASP A 119 -17.51 8.29 14.62
N GLU A 120 -18.14 7.09 14.65
CA GLU A 120 -17.44 5.81 14.63
C GLU A 120 -17.21 5.35 13.18
N ILE A 121 -16.06 4.73 12.93
CA ILE A 121 -15.75 4.15 11.61
C ILE A 121 -16.63 2.93 11.40
N GLU A 122 -17.34 2.88 10.27
CA GLU A 122 -18.11 1.73 9.86
C GLU A 122 -17.18 0.55 9.56
N LEU A 123 -17.52 -0.64 10.07
CA LEU A 123 -16.75 -1.85 9.87
C LEU A 123 -17.33 -2.71 8.74
N ALA A 124 -16.45 -3.35 7.98
CA ALA A 124 -16.74 -4.31 6.92
C ALA A 124 -17.14 -5.68 7.49
N GLU A 125 -17.54 -6.62 6.63
CA GLU A 125 -17.92 -8.01 6.99
C GLU A 125 -16.83 -8.74 7.79
N ASP A 126 -15.56 -8.37 7.61
CA ASP A 126 -14.39 -8.96 8.27
C ASP A 126 -13.85 -8.11 9.44
N ASN A 127 -14.66 -7.16 9.93
CA ASN A 127 -14.29 -6.18 10.96
C ASN A 127 -13.16 -5.23 10.56
N SER A 128 -12.77 -5.18 9.29
CA SER A 128 -11.84 -4.15 8.80
C SER A 128 -12.55 -2.80 8.65
N PRO A 129 -11.83 -1.66 8.73
CA PRO A 129 -12.42 -0.36 8.45
C PRO A 129 -13.00 -0.27 7.02
N ARG A 130 -14.26 0.15 6.88
CA ARG A 130 -14.83 0.48 5.56
C ARG A 130 -14.24 1.78 5.05
N VAL A 131 -13.86 1.78 3.78
CA VAL A 131 -13.34 2.96 3.09
C VAL A 131 -14.01 3.13 1.74
N ASP A 132 -14.24 4.38 1.38
CA ASP A 132 -14.56 4.80 0.02
C ASP A 132 -13.25 5.07 -0.73
N ILE A 133 -13.05 4.38 -1.85
CA ILE A 133 -11.86 4.51 -2.69
C ILE A 133 -12.27 5.10 -4.03
N PHE A 134 -11.59 6.18 -4.40
CA PHE A 134 -11.75 6.82 -5.70
C PHE A 134 -10.91 6.12 -6.77
N VAL A 135 -11.42 6.03 -7.99
CA VAL A 135 -10.68 5.55 -9.16
C VAL A 135 -10.97 6.50 -10.31
N ARG A 136 -9.90 6.92 -11.00
CA ARG A 136 -9.98 7.69 -12.22
C ARG A 136 -9.32 6.89 -13.33
N ASP A 137 -9.98 6.74 -14.47
CA ASP A 137 -9.36 6.10 -15.63
C ASP A 137 -8.54 7.07 -16.49
N LYS A 138 -7.91 6.53 -17.54
CA LYS A 138 -7.10 7.30 -18.48
C LYS A 138 -7.88 8.40 -19.22
N ASP A 139 -9.19 8.23 -19.36
CA ASP A 139 -10.08 9.16 -20.06
C ASP A 139 -10.63 10.22 -19.08
N GLY A 140 -10.21 10.17 -17.82
CA GLY A 140 -10.61 11.11 -16.77
C GLY A 140 -11.93 10.76 -16.10
N LYS A 141 -12.55 9.63 -16.44
CA LYS A 141 -13.82 9.22 -15.82
C LYS A 141 -13.58 8.82 -14.37
N GLU A 142 -14.41 9.37 -13.50
CA GLU A 142 -14.31 9.22 -12.07
C GLU A 142 -15.33 8.20 -11.54
N SER A 143 -14.93 7.40 -10.56
CA SER A 143 -15.81 6.44 -9.90
C SER A 143 -15.39 6.22 -8.45
N TRP A 144 -16.35 6.07 -7.55
CA TRP A 144 -16.12 5.75 -6.16
C TRP A 144 -16.58 4.33 -5.85
N TYR A 145 -15.87 3.65 -4.95
CA TYR A 145 -16.17 2.30 -4.53
C TYR A 145 -16.09 2.18 -3.02
N ARG A 146 -17.10 1.60 -2.38
CA ARG A 146 -17.09 1.33 -0.94
C ARG A 146 -16.65 -0.09 -0.65
N THR A 147 -15.63 -0.25 0.18
CA THR A 147 -15.14 -1.58 0.56
C THR A 147 -16.13 -2.29 1.48
N ASN A 148 -16.19 -3.62 1.35
CA ASN A 148 -17.07 -4.47 2.15
C ASN A 148 -16.34 -5.65 2.79
N LYS A 149 -15.16 -6.04 2.26
CA LYS A 149 -14.29 -7.07 2.84
C LYS A 149 -12.87 -6.95 2.30
N LEU A 150 -11.86 -7.09 3.14
CA LEU A 150 -10.47 -7.21 2.71
C LEU A 150 -10.18 -8.64 2.23
N ILE A 151 -9.86 -8.78 0.94
CA ILE A 151 -9.51 -10.07 0.34
C ILE A 151 -8.04 -10.39 0.62
N SER A 152 -7.12 -9.44 0.35
CA SER A 152 -5.69 -9.66 0.53
C SER A 152 -4.95 -8.37 0.82
N ASP A 153 -4.02 -8.43 1.76
CA ASP A 153 -3.13 -7.33 2.15
C ASP A 153 -1.69 -7.79 2.39
N PHE A 154 -1.35 -9.02 1.98
CA PHE A 154 0.00 -9.58 2.13
C PHE A 154 1.07 -8.67 1.49
N GLY A 155 0.73 -8.04 0.36
CA GLY A 155 1.61 -7.09 -0.32
C GLY A 155 1.83 -5.78 0.44
N ALA A 156 1.03 -5.48 1.46
CA ALA A 156 1.14 -4.29 2.30
C ALA A 156 2.06 -4.48 3.52
N ASP A 157 2.51 -5.71 3.80
CA ASP A 157 3.32 -6.06 4.97
C ASP A 157 4.68 -5.36 5.02
N GLY A 158 5.30 -5.15 3.85
CA GLY A 158 6.57 -4.46 3.74
C GLY A 158 6.42 -2.94 3.81
N LEU A 159 7.33 -2.29 4.54
CA LEU A 159 7.48 -0.83 4.50
C LEU A 159 7.75 -0.35 3.06
N ARG A 160 8.65 -1.06 2.37
CA ARG A 160 8.93 -0.93 0.93
C ARG A 160 8.26 -2.06 0.15
N GLY A 161 7.90 -1.79 -1.10
CA GLY A 161 7.33 -2.76 -2.02
C GLY A 161 6.05 -2.23 -2.68
N ARG A 162 5.23 -3.15 -3.20
CA ARG A 162 4.02 -2.77 -3.94
C ARG A 162 2.88 -2.28 -3.03
N GLY A 163 2.95 -2.49 -1.72
CA GLY A 163 1.89 -2.03 -0.81
C GLY A 163 0.52 -2.62 -1.13
N THR A 164 0.48 -3.77 -1.83
CA THR A 164 -0.74 -4.23 -2.50
C THR A 164 -1.82 -4.61 -1.51
N ARG A 165 -3.01 -4.08 -1.74
CA ARG A 165 -4.24 -4.44 -1.04
C ARG A 165 -5.36 -4.70 -2.04
N VAL A 166 -6.22 -5.65 -1.72
CA VAL A 166 -7.31 -6.14 -2.55
C VAL A 166 -8.56 -6.23 -1.69
N TRP A 167 -9.64 -5.56 -2.10
CA TRP A 167 -10.91 -5.57 -1.39
C TRP A 167 -12.05 -5.99 -2.30
N LYS A 168 -13.01 -6.69 -1.72
CA LYS A 168 -14.39 -6.75 -2.23
C LYS A 168 -15.03 -5.39 -1.97
N ALA A 169 -15.69 -4.83 -2.96
CA ALA A 169 -16.31 -3.51 -2.88
C ALA A 169 -17.60 -3.43 -3.71
N LYS A 170 -18.36 -2.35 -3.56
CA LYS A 170 -19.46 -1.98 -4.44
C LYS A 170 -19.25 -0.59 -5.00
N LYS A 171 -19.73 -0.36 -6.22
CA LYS A 171 -19.69 0.97 -6.83
C LYS A 171 -20.63 1.90 -6.07
N LEU A 172 -20.24 3.15 -5.91
CA LEU A 172 -21.07 4.20 -5.35
C LEU A 172 -21.64 5.07 -6.47
N VAL A 173 -22.92 5.37 -6.36
CA VAL A 173 -23.62 6.39 -7.15
C VAL A 173 -24.18 7.44 -6.21
N VAL A 174 -24.23 8.68 -6.69
CA VAL A 174 -24.86 9.77 -5.96
C VAL A 174 -26.35 9.72 -6.29
N ASP A 175 -27.18 9.58 -5.26
CA ASP A 175 -28.62 9.74 -5.40
C ASP A 175 -28.91 11.23 -5.66
N GLU A 176 -29.39 11.57 -6.85
CA GLU A 176 -29.63 12.96 -7.26
C GLU A 176 -30.64 13.69 -6.38
N SER A 177 -31.56 12.96 -5.73
CA SER A 177 -32.60 13.55 -4.89
C SER A 177 -32.12 13.90 -3.49
N THR A 178 -31.18 13.13 -2.95
CA THR A 178 -30.68 13.29 -1.57
C THR A 178 -29.24 13.79 -1.50
N GLY A 179 -28.49 13.70 -2.60
CA GLY A 179 -27.05 13.92 -2.64
C GLY A 179 -26.23 12.83 -1.93
N GLU A 180 -26.87 11.76 -1.44
CA GLU A 180 -26.19 10.71 -0.69
C GLU A 180 -25.50 9.69 -1.61
N LYS A 181 -24.35 9.18 -1.19
CA LYS A 181 -23.66 8.08 -1.88
C LYS A 181 -24.33 6.76 -1.51
N LYS A 182 -24.86 6.06 -2.51
CA LYS A 182 -25.49 4.74 -2.37
C LYS A 182 -24.68 3.67 -3.10
N GLU A 183 -24.56 2.50 -2.49
CA GLU A 183 -23.98 1.32 -3.13
C GLU A 183 -24.92 0.77 -4.22
N GLU A 184 -24.37 0.52 -5.40
CA GLU A 184 -25.09 0.03 -6.56
C GLU A 184 -24.38 -1.16 -7.21
N GLY A 185 -25.18 -2.06 -7.78
CA GLY A 185 -24.71 -3.13 -8.65
C GLY A 185 -24.15 -4.35 -7.90
N PRO A 186 -23.58 -5.30 -8.67
CA PRO A 186 -22.93 -6.47 -8.09
C PRO A 186 -21.64 -6.09 -7.35
N ASP A 187 -21.17 -7.01 -6.50
CA ASP A 187 -19.85 -6.89 -5.90
C ASP A 187 -18.75 -6.89 -6.96
N VAL A 188 -17.73 -6.08 -6.73
CA VAL A 188 -16.52 -5.96 -7.55
C VAL A 188 -15.27 -6.15 -6.71
N VAL A 189 -14.11 -6.24 -7.34
CA VAL A 189 -12.82 -6.24 -6.62
C VAL A 189 -12.00 -5.03 -6.99
N ILE A 190 -11.54 -4.29 -5.99
CA ILE A 190 -10.57 -3.21 -6.15
C ILE A 190 -9.20 -3.65 -5.65
N LYS A 191 -8.19 -3.49 -6.50
CA LYS A 191 -6.78 -3.72 -6.17
C LYS A 191 -6.03 -2.39 -6.23
N VAL A 192 -5.35 -2.08 -5.15
CA VAL A 192 -4.50 -0.89 -4.98
C VAL A 192 -3.06 -1.34 -4.86
N SER A 193 -2.14 -0.66 -5.55
CA SER A 193 -0.72 -1.02 -5.54
C SER A 193 0.19 0.14 -5.96
N TYR A 194 1.46 0.04 -5.60
CA TYR A 194 2.56 0.93 -5.99
C TYR A 194 3.44 0.20 -7.01
N ILE A 195 3.27 0.55 -8.27
CA ILE A 195 3.93 -0.08 -9.41
C ILE A 195 5.19 0.68 -9.76
N ASP A 196 6.25 -0.01 -10.19
CA ASP A 196 7.46 0.69 -10.66
C ASP A 196 7.07 1.65 -11.80
N ASP A 197 7.58 2.89 -11.76
CA ASP A 197 7.06 3.98 -12.59
C ASP A 197 7.11 3.66 -14.09
N ASP A 198 8.21 3.01 -14.51
CA ASP A 198 8.50 2.56 -15.88
C ASP A 198 7.74 1.30 -16.31
N ARG A 199 6.97 0.68 -15.41
CA ARG A 199 6.27 -0.57 -15.71
C ARG A 199 4.89 -0.30 -16.29
N GLN A 200 4.59 -0.98 -17.40
CA GLN A 200 3.26 -0.96 -18.00
C GLN A 200 2.18 -1.39 -16.98
N ARG A 201 1.04 -0.70 -16.99
CA ARG A 201 -0.05 -0.94 -16.05
C ARG A 201 -0.81 -2.21 -16.39
N GLU A 202 -1.27 -2.90 -15.35
CA GLU A 202 -1.95 -4.21 -15.47
C GLU A 202 -3.18 -4.15 -16.37
N GLY A 203 -4.01 -3.10 -16.26
CA GLY A 203 -5.19 -2.96 -17.10
C GLY A 203 -4.84 -2.75 -18.58
N SER A 204 -3.76 -2.02 -18.87
CA SER A 204 -3.25 -1.86 -20.24
C SER A 204 -2.69 -3.16 -20.80
N ILE A 205 -1.98 -3.96 -19.99
CA ILE A 205 -1.50 -5.29 -20.39
C ILE A 205 -2.69 -6.20 -20.72
N LEU A 206 -3.71 -6.22 -19.86
CA LEU A 206 -4.91 -7.04 -20.07
C LEU A 206 -5.68 -6.62 -21.33
N ALA A 207 -5.80 -5.32 -21.60
CA ALA A 207 -6.40 -4.82 -22.83
C ALA A 207 -5.62 -5.28 -24.09
N GLN A 208 -4.29 -5.17 -24.08
CA GLN A 208 -3.46 -5.65 -25.20
C GLN A 208 -3.60 -7.17 -25.42
N ILE A 209 -3.67 -7.95 -24.36
CA ILE A 209 -3.91 -9.40 -24.46
C ILE A 209 -5.30 -9.66 -25.08
N TYR A 210 -6.33 -8.92 -24.66
CA TYR A 210 -7.67 -9.04 -25.23
C TYR A 210 -7.68 -8.70 -26.72
N ASP A 211 -7.11 -7.56 -27.12
CA ASP A 211 -7.06 -7.11 -28.51
C ASP A 211 -6.34 -8.13 -29.41
N PHE A 212 -5.24 -8.71 -28.92
CA PHE A 212 -4.54 -9.79 -29.61
C PHE A 212 -5.42 -11.04 -29.79
N LEU A 213 -6.14 -11.45 -28.74
CA LEU A 213 -7.02 -12.61 -28.79
C LEU A 213 -8.22 -12.39 -29.72
N VAL A 214 -8.75 -11.17 -29.79
CA VAL A 214 -9.77 -10.77 -30.77
C VAL A 214 -9.23 -10.91 -32.19
N ALA A 215 -8.02 -10.40 -32.46
CA ALA A 215 -7.41 -10.48 -33.79
C ALA A 215 -7.25 -11.93 -34.30
N ILE A 216 -7.03 -12.89 -33.40
CA ILE A 216 -6.92 -14.32 -33.73
C ILE A 216 -8.21 -15.13 -33.47
N LYS A 217 -9.35 -14.46 -33.23
CA LYS A 217 -10.68 -15.06 -33.00
C LYS A 217 -10.72 -16.06 -31.83
N LYS A 218 -10.09 -15.69 -30.71
CA LYS A 218 -10.00 -16.47 -29.46
C LYS A 218 -10.46 -15.67 -28.25
N GLU A 219 -11.45 -14.81 -28.40
CA GLU A 219 -12.04 -13.98 -27.33
C GLU A 219 -12.56 -14.85 -26.18
N SER A 220 -13.18 -15.98 -26.50
CA SER A 220 -13.67 -16.95 -25.49
C SER A 220 -12.56 -17.55 -24.60
N PHE A 221 -11.30 -17.51 -25.05
CA PHE A 221 -10.16 -17.87 -24.21
C PHE A 221 -9.89 -16.78 -23.18
N TYR A 222 -10.04 -15.50 -23.55
CA TYR A 222 -9.84 -14.39 -22.64
C TYR A 222 -10.83 -14.46 -21.48
N GLU A 223 -12.12 -14.57 -21.79
CA GLU A 223 -13.22 -14.61 -20.81
C GLU A 223 -13.08 -15.78 -19.82
N ARG A 224 -12.43 -16.87 -20.25
CA ARG A 224 -12.18 -18.04 -19.41
C ARG A 224 -10.95 -17.88 -18.51
N CYS A 225 -9.92 -17.18 -18.98
CA CYS A 225 -8.60 -17.20 -18.36
C CYS A 225 -8.24 -15.91 -17.61
N PHE A 226 -8.88 -14.79 -17.93
CA PHE A 226 -8.53 -13.47 -17.39
C PHE A 226 -9.73 -12.81 -16.73
N LEU A 227 -9.44 -11.89 -15.82
CA LEU A 227 -10.45 -11.06 -15.16
C LEU A 227 -10.89 -9.92 -16.09
N SER A 228 -12.17 -9.58 -16.00
CA SER A 228 -12.74 -8.45 -16.73
C SER A 228 -12.43 -7.16 -15.98
N VAL A 229 -11.69 -6.25 -16.62
CA VAL A 229 -11.36 -4.94 -16.05
C VAL A 229 -12.55 -4.00 -16.25
N ILE A 230 -13.05 -3.41 -15.16
CA ILE A 230 -14.11 -2.39 -15.19
C ILE A 230 -13.52 -1.01 -15.43
N THR A 231 -12.48 -0.67 -14.67
CA THR A 231 -11.78 0.62 -14.74
C THR A 231 -10.41 0.49 -14.09
N HIS A 232 -9.45 1.29 -14.55
CA HIS A 232 -8.12 1.34 -13.94
C HIS A 232 -7.41 2.64 -14.27
N GLY A 233 -6.48 3.05 -13.41
CA GLY A 233 -5.67 4.24 -13.65
C GLY A 233 -4.72 4.56 -12.51
N ASP A 234 -3.84 5.51 -12.80
CA ASP A 234 -2.91 6.08 -11.81
C ASP A 234 -3.66 7.04 -10.88
N VAL A 235 -3.20 7.11 -9.64
CA VAL A 235 -3.80 7.98 -8.61
C VAL A 235 -3.22 9.38 -8.73
N TYR A 236 -4.09 10.37 -8.55
CA TYR A 236 -3.72 11.78 -8.51
C TYR A 236 -4.13 12.38 -7.18
N VAL A 237 -3.22 13.14 -6.57
CA VAL A 237 -3.44 13.85 -5.31
C VAL A 237 -3.26 15.34 -5.59
N HIS A 238 -4.33 16.12 -5.37
CA HIS A 238 -4.39 17.55 -5.72
C HIS A 238 -3.94 17.81 -7.19
N GLY A 239 -4.42 16.98 -8.12
CA GLY A 239 -4.13 17.11 -9.55
C GLY A 239 -2.74 16.65 -9.99
N ARG A 240 -1.89 16.19 -9.07
CA ARG A 240 -0.53 15.70 -9.37
C ARG A 240 -0.46 14.19 -9.27
N LEU A 241 0.29 13.56 -10.17
CA LEU A 241 0.52 12.11 -10.16
C LEU A 241 1.12 11.67 -8.83
N ASP A 242 0.51 10.67 -8.19
CA ASP A 242 0.93 10.17 -6.88
C ASP A 242 2.14 9.22 -7.01
N GLN A 243 3.30 9.84 -7.24
CA GLN A 243 4.58 9.18 -7.48
C GLN A 243 5.53 9.41 -6.29
N THR A 244 6.23 8.35 -5.86
CA THR A 244 6.97 8.33 -4.59
C THR A 244 8.13 9.32 -4.49
N ARG A 245 8.62 9.86 -5.61
CA ARG A 245 9.72 10.82 -5.67
C ARG A 245 9.22 12.21 -6.10
N GLN A 246 8.53 12.30 -7.25
CA GLN A 246 8.08 13.57 -7.81
C GLN A 246 7.08 14.31 -6.90
N LEU A 247 6.14 13.59 -6.29
CA LEU A 247 5.16 14.18 -5.38
C LEU A 247 5.62 14.12 -3.94
N MET A 248 5.90 12.91 -3.42
CA MET A 248 6.12 12.71 -1.98
C MET A 248 7.42 13.33 -1.47
N THR A 249 8.49 13.33 -2.28
CA THR A 249 9.77 14.00 -1.96
C THR A 249 10.00 15.26 -2.79
N ARG A 250 8.95 15.78 -3.44
CA ARG A 250 8.95 17.02 -4.25
C ARG A 250 9.99 17.02 -5.38
N GLY A 251 10.35 15.84 -5.90
CA GLY A 251 11.37 15.69 -6.94
C GLY A 251 12.79 16.03 -6.49
N LEU A 252 13.01 16.26 -5.19
CA LEU A 252 14.33 16.56 -4.67
C LEU A 252 15.22 15.31 -4.80
N PRO A 253 16.40 15.43 -5.42
CA PRO A 253 17.31 14.30 -5.56
C PRO A 253 17.83 13.90 -4.18
N ILE A 254 18.10 12.61 -4.01
CA ILE A 254 18.94 12.16 -2.90
C ILE A 254 20.36 12.67 -3.19
N PRO A 255 21.04 13.36 -2.26
CA PRO A 255 22.36 13.92 -2.49
C PRO A 255 23.36 12.89 -3.05
N GLU A 256 24.22 13.30 -3.99
CA GLU A 256 25.20 12.39 -4.61
C GLU A 256 26.12 11.71 -3.57
N HIS A 257 26.39 12.39 -2.44
CA HIS A 257 27.20 11.91 -1.33
C HIS A 257 26.38 11.29 -0.17
N HIS A 258 25.18 10.77 -0.44
CA HIS A 258 24.36 10.15 0.61
C HIS A 258 25.06 8.94 1.23
N ALA A 259 25.13 8.95 2.57
CA ALA A 259 25.70 7.85 3.34
C ALA A 259 24.65 6.75 3.61
N THR A 260 25.10 5.50 3.68
CA THR A 260 24.27 4.41 4.21
C THR A 260 24.17 4.54 5.73
N PHE A 261 22.94 4.53 6.25
CA PHE A 261 22.73 4.42 7.69
C PHE A 261 22.98 2.98 8.15
N VAL A 262 24.07 2.76 8.89
CA VAL A 262 24.43 1.43 9.40
C VAL A 262 23.79 1.19 10.77
N VAL A 263 22.87 0.23 10.82
CA VAL A 263 22.42 -0.38 12.08
C VAL A 263 23.61 -1.13 12.67
N GLN A 264 24.05 -0.73 13.86
CA GLN A 264 25.30 -1.25 14.44
C GLN A 264 25.02 -2.59 15.12
N VAL A 265 24.92 -3.68 14.37
CA VAL A 265 24.69 -5.01 14.94
C VAL A 265 25.77 -5.30 16.00
N GLN A 266 25.35 -5.73 17.20
CA GLN A 266 26.28 -6.33 18.15
C GLN A 266 26.64 -7.71 17.60
N GLU A 267 27.92 -7.97 17.39
CA GLU A 267 28.45 -9.32 17.15
C GLU A 267 28.18 -10.15 18.41
N ASN A 268 26.98 -10.71 18.51
CA ASN A 268 26.71 -11.78 19.45
C ASN A 268 26.80 -13.07 18.64
N GLU A 269 27.90 -13.82 18.81
CA GLU A 269 28.16 -15.15 18.21
C GLU A 269 27.15 -16.25 18.62
N SER A 270 26.03 -15.91 19.23
CA SER A 270 25.10 -16.90 19.77
C SER A 270 23.70 -16.32 19.92
N ALA A 271 23.08 -15.97 18.80
CA ALA A 271 21.63 -15.85 18.76
C ALA A 271 21.14 -16.35 17.40
N SER A 272 20.83 -17.64 17.33
CA SER A 272 19.92 -18.17 16.32
C SER A 272 18.68 -17.27 16.32
N ALA A 273 18.54 -16.49 15.25
CA ALA A 273 17.41 -15.59 15.07
C ALA A 273 16.14 -16.45 15.08
N LYS A 274 15.46 -16.50 16.22
CA LYS A 274 14.07 -16.93 16.28
C LYS A 274 13.27 -15.89 15.53
N THR A 275 13.21 -16.05 14.21
CA THR A 275 12.20 -15.44 13.38
C THR A 275 10.86 -15.75 14.03
N SER A 276 10.11 -14.71 14.41
CA SER A 276 8.71 -14.86 14.77
C SER A 276 8.05 -15.68 13.66
N ARG A 277 7.51 -16.85 14.01
CA ARG A 277 6.77 -17.74 13.12
C ARG A 277 5.53 -17.01 12.63
N GLY A 278 5.70 -16.17 11.61
CA GLY A 278 4.63 -15.86 10.68
C GLY A 278 4.50 -17.06 9.77
N THR A 279 3.44 -17.85 9.92
CA THR A 279 3.02 -18.92 9.01
C THR A 279 2.48 -18.31 7.71
N GLY A 280 3.33 -17.57 7.00
CA GLY A 280 3.09 -17.10 5.64
C GLY A 280 4.17 -17.68 4.71
N PRO A 281 3.83 -18.03 3.46
CA PRO A 281 4.82 -18.55 2.52
C PRO A 281 5.96 -17.54 2.35
N SER A 282 7.17 -18.08 2.25
CA SER A 282 8.41 -17.37 1.91
C SER A 282 8.16 -16.35 0.80
N ARG A 283 8.83 -15.19 0.88
CA ARG A 283 8.74 -14.07 -0.08
C ARG A 283 9.37 -14.41 -1.44
N THR A 284 9.06 -15.57 -2.01
CA THR A 284 9.37 -15.93 -3.39
C THR A 284 8.33 -15.31 -4.32
N GLY A 285 8.43 -14.00 -4.49
CA GLY A 285 7.60 -13.21 -5.41
C GLY A 285 8.46 -12.16 -6.10
N THR A 286 9.23 -12.62 -7.09
CA THR A 286 9.80 -11.87 -8.24
C THR A 286 9.95 -10.35 -8.04
N GLY A 287 10.98 -10.00 -7.28
CA GLY A 287 11.83 -8.86 -7.58
C GLY A 287 13.24 -9.42 -7.72
N ASP A 288 13.94 -9.02 -8.79
CA ASP A 288 15.36 -9.31 -8.97
C ASP A 288 16.14 -8.83 -7.74
N TYR A 289 16.34 -9.69 -6.75
CA TYR A 289 17.39 -9.51 -5.77
C TYR A 289 18.69 -9.85 -6.48
N ARG A 290 19.13 -8.97 -7.38
CA ARG A 290 20.53 -8.95 -7.77
C ARG A 290 21.31 -8.64 -6.49
N SER A 291 22.08 -9.62 -6.05
CA SER A 291 23.08 -9.48 -5.00
C SER A 291 23.85 -8.17 -5.24
N SER A 292 23.64 -7.19 -4.35
CA SER A 292 24.37 -5.92 -4.44
C SER A 292 25.85 -6.19 -4.18
N GLU A 293 26.72 -5.60 -4.98
CA GLU A 293 28.11 -5.43 -4.57
C GLU A 293 28.15 -4.65 -3.25
N PRO A 294 28.99 -5.05 -2.29
CA PRO A 294 29.15 -4.32 -1.03
C PRO A 294 29.68 -2.90 -1.31
N GLY A 295 28.96 -1.86 -0.91
CA GLY A 295 29.52 -0.50 -0.79
C GLY A 295 28.76 0.63 -1.46
N ARG A 296 27.79 0.37 -2.35
CA ARG A 296 26.91 1.43 -2.90
C ARG A 296 25.50 1.33 -2.32
N PRO A 297 24.91 2.43 -1.82
CA PRO A 297 23.50 2.43 -1.42
C PRO A 297 22.64 2.11 -2.64
N PHE A 298 21.75 1.12 -2.53
CA PHE A 298 20.83 0.77 -3.60
C PHE A 298 19.70 1.80 -3.66
N LEU A 299 19.66 2.58 -4.73
CA LEU A 299 18.56 3.51 -4.99
C LEU A 299 17.40 2.73 -5.62
N TYR A 300 16.27 2.68 -4.91
CA TYR A 300 15.08 2.02 -5.43
C TYR A 300 14.46 2.86 -6.55
N LYS A 301 13.88 2.16 -7.54
CA LYS A 301 13.08 2.80 -8.57
C LYS A 301 11.89 3.53 -7.94
N PRO A 302 11.54 4.74 -8.40
CA PRO A 302 10.28 5.37 -8.04
C PRO A 302 9.09 4.48 -8.37
N ARG A 303 8.03 4.62 -7.58
CA ARG A 303 6.78 3.89 -7.79
C ARG A 303 5.63 4.88 -7.97
N THR A 304 4.67 4.49 -8.77
CA THR A 304 3.43 5.23 -9.00
C THR A 304 2.26 4.45 -8.42
N HIS A 305 1.41 5.16 -7.69
CA HIS A 305 0.22 4.61 -7.07
C HIS A 305 -0.84 4.35 -8.14
N TYR A 306 -1.35 3.12 -8.18
CA TYR A 306 -2.19 2.59 -9.23
C TYR A 306 -3.36 1.78 -8.66
N ARG A 307 -4.53 1.91 -9.29
CA ARG A 307 -5.76 1.21 -8.93
C ARG A 307 -6.38 0.52 -10.14
N ILE A 308 -6.92 -0.67 -9.91
CA ILE A 308 -7.65 -1.44 -10.92
C ILE A 308 -8.86 -2.10 -10.27
N VAL A 309 -9.98 -2.07 -10.98
CA VAL A 309 -11.24 -2.67 -10.56
C VAL A 309 -11.61 -3.80 -11.51
N PHE A 310 -11.90 -4.97 -10.95
CA PHE A 310 -12.32 -6.16 -11.68
C PHE A 310 -13.79 -6.49 -11.40
N LYS A 311 -14.45 -7.08 -12.39
CA LYS A 311 -15.85 -7.52 -12.28
C LYS A 311 -15.99 -8.74 -11.38
N GLU A 312 -15.06 -9.69 -11.48
CA GLU A 312 -15.16 -10.95 -10.77
C GLU A 312 -14.59 -10.85 -9.35
N VAL A 313 -15.30 -11.48 -8.39
CA VAL A 313 -14.87 -11.58 -7.00
C VAL A 313 -14.26 -12.96 -6.75
N CYS A 314 -12.95 -12.99 -6.52
CA CYS A 314 -12.20 -14.23 -6.31
C CYS A 314 -11.95 -14.52 -4.82
N GLN A 315 -11.78 -15.81 -4.51
CA GLN A 315 -11.27 -16.28 -3.22
C GLN A 315 -9.76 -16.50 -3.28
N ARG A 316 -9.04 -16.29 -2.16
CA ARG A 316 -7.62 -16.63 -2.08
C ARG A 316 -7.43 -18.15 -2.04
N ILE A 317 -6.38 -18.63 -2.71
CA ILE A 317 -5.95 -20.03 -2.60
C ILE A 317 -5.66 -20.42 -1.15
N SER A 318 -5.12 -19.50 -0.34
CA SER A 318 -4.83 -19.73 1.09
C SER A 318 -6.07 -19.95 1.96
N ASP A 319 -7.26 -19.57 1.48
CA ASP A 319 -8.52 -19.76 2.20
C ASP A 319 -9.13 -21.14 1.91
N LEU A 320 -8.60 -21.87 0.92
CA LEU A 320 -9.05 -23.23 0.62
C LEU A 320 -8.57 -24.18 1.71
N ARG A 321 -9.48 -25.01 2.23
CA ARG A 321 -9.20 -25.95 3.33
C ARG A 321 -8.95 -27.39 2.88
N SER A 322 -8.94 -27.64 1.58
CA SER A 322 -8.73 -28.97 1.01
C SER A 322 -7.54 -28.96 0.06
N LEU A 323 -6.60 -29.90 0.25
CA LEU A 323 -5.47 -30.10 -0.64
C LEU A 323 -5.95 -30.47 -2.06
N GLN A 324 -7.05 -31.22 -2.16
CA GLN A 324 -7.68 -31.53 -3.45
C GLN A 324 -8.08 -30.25 -4.17
N SER A 325 -8.82 -29.35 -3.52
CA SER A 325 -9.25 -28.08 -4.12
C SER A 325 -8.06 -27.19 -4.49
N ILE A 326 -7.02 -27.15 -3.66
CA ILE A 326 -5.78 -26.40 -3.97
C ILE A 326 -5.12 -26.98 -5.23
N THR A 327 -4.98 -28.31 -5.31
CA THR A 327 -4.34 -29.01 -6.42
C THR A 327 -5.13 -28.82 -7.71
N GLU A 328 -6.46 -28.94 -7.65
CA GLU A 328 -7.36 -28.69 -8.78
C GLU A 328 -7.20 -27.27 -9.34
N VAL A 329 -7.13 -26.27 -8.47
CA VAL A 329 -6.94 -24.87 -8.88
C VAL A 329 -5.59 -24.66 -9.55
N LEU A 330 -4.52 -25.26 -9.01
CA LEU A 330 -3.18 -25.19 -9.59
C LEU A 330 -3.11 -25.89 -10.95
N ILE A 331 -3.74 -27.07 -11.09
CA ILE A 331 -3.84 -27.77 -12.37
C ILE A 331 -4.63 -26.92 -13.38
N GLN A 332 -5.77 -26.36 -12.96
CA GLN A 332 -6.58 -25.49 -13.82
C GLN A 332 -5.81 -24.26 -14.30
N ALA A 333 -4.97 -23.66 -13.45
CA ALA A 333 -4.09 -22.57 -13.82
C ALA A 333 -3.04 -22.99 -14.86
N LEU A 334 -2.48 -24.20 -14.73
CA LEU A 334 -1.50 -24.75 -15.69
C LEU A 334 -2.11 -25.02 -17.07
N ILE A 335 -3.32 -25.57 -17.13
CA ILE A 335 -3.97 -25.97 -18.39
C ILE A 335 -4.78 -24.84 -19.05
N GLY A 336 -4.76 -23.63 -18.51
CA GLY A 336 -5.56 -22.50 -19.03
C GLY A 336 -7.07 -22.75 -18.96
N LYS A 337 -7.54 -23.42 -17.90
CA LYS A 337 -8.97 -23.58 -17.59
C LYS A 337 -9.32 -23.19 -16.14
N PRO A 338 -8.86 -22.04 -15.63
CA PRO A 338 -9.26 -21.60 -14.28
C PRO A 338 -10.77 -21.38 -14.22
N ARG A 339 -11.44 -21.93 -13.20
CA ARG A 339 -12.76 -21.41 -12.83
C ARG A 339 -12.58 -19.99 -12.28
N LEU A 340 -13.30 -19.02 -12.86
CA LEU A 340 -13.25 -17.59 -12.49
C LEU A 340 -13.45 -17.33 -10.98
N SER A 341 -14.12 -18.25 -10.26
CA SER A 341 -14.32 -18.16 -8.80
C SER A 341 -13.03 -18.28 -7.97
N ILE A 342 -11.92 -18.80 -8.54
CA ILE A 342 -10.67 -19.04 -7.82
C ILE A 342 -9.47 -18.61 -8.68
N GLN A 343 -9.33 -17.30 -8.91
CA GLN A 343 -8.07 -16.74 -9.40
C GLN A 343 -7.22 -16.21 -8.23
N ALA A 344 -5.94 -16.57 -8.24
CA ALA A 344 -4.95 -16.08 -7.29
C ALA A 344 -4.62 -14.61 -7.56
N MET A 345 -5.46 -13.71 -7.04
CA MET A 345 -5.29 -12.25 -7.10
C MET A 345 -3.98 -11.75 -6.44
N ALA A 346 -3.26 -12.62 -5.74
CA ALA A 346 -2.11 -12.25 -4.93
C ALA A 346 -0.78 -12.11 -5.70
N SER A 347 -0.60 -12.64 -6.92
CA SER A 347 0.71 -12.50 -7.58
C SER A 347 0.82 -12.83 -9.08
N LEU A 348 -0.27 -13.01 -9.83
CA LEU A 348 -0.16 -13.20 -11.28
C LEU A 348 0.03 -11.86 -11.99
N THR A 349 1.22 -11.27 -11.84
CA THR A 349 1.68 -10.30 -12.84
C THR A 349 2.28 -11.11 -13.97
N VAL A 350 1.60 -11.17 -15.11
CA VAL A 350 2.15 -11.76 -16.33
C VAL A 350 3.43 -11.00 -16.67
N HIS A 351 4.57 -11.68 -16.59
CA HIS A 351 5.82 -11.18 -17.15
C HIS A 351 5.83 -11.55 -18.65
N CYS A 352 5.50 -10.60 -19.51
CA CYS A 352 5.97 -10.64 -20.89
C CYS A 352 7.45 -10.22 -20.87
N SER A 353 8.35 -11.18 -20.87
CA SER A 353 9.72 -10.93 -21.31
C SER A 353 9.70 -10.71 -22.83
N PRO A 354 10.42 -9.71 -23.36
CA PRO A 354 10.58 -9.58 -24.80
C PRO A 354 11.45 -10.74 -25.30
N TRP A 355 10.83 -11.63 -26.08
CA TRP A 355 11.55 -12.61 -26.89
C TRP A 355 12.24 -11.84 -28.02
N TYR A 356 13.48 -11.42 -27.80
CA TYR A 356 14.38 -11.04 -28.88
C TYR A 356 15.01 -12.32 -29.46
N HIS A 357 14.50 -12.75 -30.61
CA HIS A 357 15.25 -13.55 -31.58
C HIS A 357 14.91 -13.08 -32.99
N ALA A 358 15.82 -12.29 -33.56
CA ALA A 358 16.39 -12.45 -34.89
C ALA A 358 17.64 -11.55 -34.95
#